data_AF-A0A7C1L0X1-F1
#
_entry.id   AF-A0A7C1L0X1-F1
#
_cell.length_a   1.000
_cell.length_b   1.000
_cell.length_c   1.000
_cell.angle_alpha   90.00
_cell.angle_beta   90.00
_cell.angle_gamma   90.00
#
_symmetry.space_group_name_H-M   'P 1'
#
loop_
_entity.id
_entity.type
_entity.pdbx_description
1 polymer ?
#
loop_
_entity_poly.entity_id
_entity_poly.type
_entity_poly.pdbx_seq_one_letter_code
_entity_poly.pdbx_strand_id
1 'polypeptide(L)' 'MSKDLGINEPGRCPKCGNCSLSYETNVDDSYGIYYPYTCDDCGATGKEWYSKIFDKQELDED' A
#
# COMPACT_ATOMS: atom_id res chain seq x y z
N MET A 1 -7.56 -22.59 -12.25
CA MET A 1 -6.23 -22.03 -11.94
C MET A 1 -6.42 -20.54 -11.69
N SER A 2 -6.43 -20.10 -10.42
CA SER A 2 -6.46 -18.69 -10.08
C SER A 2 -5.22 -18.04 -10.69
N LYS A 3 -5.42 -17.01 -11.50
CA LYS A 3 -4.32 -16.15 -11.95
C LYS A 3 -3.93 -15.28 -10.77
N ASP A 4 -3.17 -15.83 -9.83
CA ASP A 4 -2.35 -15.04 -8.92
C ASP A 4 -1.29 -14.34 -9.78
N LEU A 5 -1.64 -13.15 -10.29
CA LEU A 5 -0.80 -12.36 -11.21
C LEU A 5 0.49 -11.82 -10.55
N GLY A 6 0.84 -12.27 -9.34
CA GLY A 6 2.08 -11.88 -8.65
C GLY A 6 2.19 -10.40 -8.29
N ILE A 7 1.12 -9.63 -8.49
CA ILE A 7 1.03 -8.18 -8.27
C ILE A 7 0.59 -7.87 -6.83
N ASN A 8 1.19 -8.56 -5.87
CA ASN A 8 1.29 -8.12 -4.48
C ASN A 8 2.68 -7.52 -4.25
N GLU A 9 3.10 -6.66 -5.18
CA GLU A 9 4.33 -5.89 -5.10
C GLU A 9 3.95 -4.44 -4.74
N PRO A 10 4.54 -3.84 -3.69
CA PRO A 10 4.29 -2.46 -3.34
C PRO A 10 4.54 -1.51 -4.51
N GLY A 11 3.67 -0.54 -4.73
CA GLY A 11 3.83 0.44 -5.79
C GLY A 11 3.34 -0.01 -7.17
N ARG A 12 2.71 -1.18 -7.29
CA ARG A 12 2.31 -1.73 -8.59
C ARG A 12 0.80 -1.82 -8.75
N CYS A 13 0.27 -1.22 -9.82
CA CYS A 13 -1.14 -1.30 -10.14
C CYS A 13 -1.55 -2.75 -10.45
N PRO A 14 -2.49 -3.34 -9.70
CA PRO A 14 -2.91 -4.71 -9.93
C PRO A 14 -3.77 -4.86 -11.20
N LYS A 15 -4.26 -3.77 -11.79
CA LYS A 15 -5.07 -3.81 -13.00
C LYS A 15 -4.23 -3.82 -14.26
N CYS A 16 -3.27 -2.90 -14.38
CA CYS A 16 -2.45 -2.75 -15.60
C CYS A 16 -1.00 -3.19 -15.42
N GLY A 17 -0.54 -3.43 -14.19
CA GLY A 17 0.82 -3.87 -13.89
C GLY A 17 1.89 -2.78 -13.97
N ASN A 18 1.51 -1.50 -14.17
CA ASN A 18 2.45 -0.38 -14.17
C ASN A 18 2.65 0.17 -12.74
N CYS A 19 3.73 0.93 -12.53
CA CYS A 19 4.14 1.43 -11.23
C CYS A 19 3.84 2.94 -11.01
N SER A 20 3.05 3.57 -11.89
CA SER A 20 2.61 4.95 -11.70
C SER A 20 1.34 4.99 -10.84
N LEU A 21 1.54 5.01 -9.52
CA LEU A 21 0.49 5.18 -8.52
C LEU A 21 0.63 6.54 -7.84
N SER A 22 -0.43 7.34 -7.90
CA SER A 22 -0.59 8.56 -7.12
C SER A 22 -1.28 8.23 -5.81
N TYR A 23 -0.60 8.49 -4.69
CA TYR A 23 -1.05 8.11 -3.35
C TYR A 23 -1.63 9.29 -2.59
N GLU A 24 -2.65 9.01 -1.78
CA GLU A 24 -3.19 9.95 -0.79
C GLU A 24 -2.61 9.68 0.61
N THR A 25 -2.99 10.52 1.57
CA THR A 25 -2.63 10.34 2.98
C THR A 25 -3.06 8.97 3.48
N ASN A 26 -2.20 8.35 4.27
CA ASN A 26 -2.48 7.05 4.85
C ASN A 26 -3.68 7.11 5.81
N VAL A 27 -4.45 6.03 5.82
CA VAL A 27 -5.55 5.83 6.74
C VAL A 27 -5.17 4.73 7.71
N ASP A 28 -5.21 5.04 9.00
CA ASP A 28 -5.07 4.05 10.06
C ASP A 28 -6.40 3.31 10.23
N ASP A 29 -6.34 1.99 10.19
CA ASP A 29 -7.46 1.10 10.41
C ASP A 29 -7.12 0.08 11.52
N SER A 30 -8.15 -0.60 12.02
CA SER A 30 -8.03 -1.69 12.99
C SER A 30 -7.07 -2.82 12.57
N TYR A 31 -6.93 -3.10 11.25
CA TYR A 31 -6.11 -4.20 10.74
C TYR A 31 -4.70 -3.79 10.29
N GLY A 32 -4.42 -2.48 10.19
CA GLY A 32 -3.17 -1.99 9.62
C GLY A 32 -3.29 -0.53 9.18
N ILE A 33 -2.39 -0.11 8.31
CA ILE A 33 -2.44 1.19 7.64
C ILE A 33 -2.63 0.91 6.16
N TYR A 34 -3.45 1.70 5.48
CA TYR A 34 -3.49 1.64 4.02
C TYR A 34 -3.30 3.01 3.38
N TYR A 35 -2.79 3.01 2.16
CA TYR A 35 -2.66 4.18 1.32
C TYR A 35 -3.67 4.05 0.17
N PRO A 36 -4.68 4.95 0.10
CA PRO A 36 -5.50 5.08 -1.11
C PRO A 36 -4.60 5.48 -2.28
N TYR A 37 -4.87 4.91 -3.45
CA TYR A 37 -4.15 5.29 -4.66
C TYR A 37 -5.07 5.42 -5.87
N THR A 38 -4.62 6.20 -6.85
CA THR A 38 -5.10 6.18 -8.23
C THR A 38 -3.93 5.86 -9.15
N CYS A 39 -4.10 4.92 -10.07
CA CYS A 39 -3.10 4.63 -11.10
C CYS A 39 -3.20 5.64 -12.24
N ASP A 40 -2.12 6.35 -12.52
CA ASP A 40 -2.11 7.41 -13.52
C ASP A 40 -2.23 6.87 -14.96
N ASP A 41 -1.83 5.62 -15.20
CA ASP A 41 -1.88 5.01 -16.53
C ASP A 41 -3.27 4.51 -16.93
N CYS A 42 -3.99 3.90 -15.99
CA CYS A 42 -5.24 3.21 -16.28
C CYS A 42 -6.46 3.75 -15.52
N GLY A 43 -6.25 4.75 -14.66
CA GLY A 43 -7.27 5.39 -13.83
C GLY A 43 -7.87 4.50 -12.75
N ALA A 44 -7.31 3.30 -12.51
CA ALA A 44 -7.81 2.42 -11.47
C ALA A 44 -7.53 3.00 -10.08
N THR A 45 -8.53 2.98 -9.21
CA THR A 45 -8.37 3.34 -7.80
C THR A 45 -8.28 2.08 -6.94
N GLY A 46 -7.57 2.19 -5.82
CA GLY A 46 -7.38 1.07 -4.91
C GLY A 46 -6.81 1.48 -3.56
N LYS A 47 -6.49 0.47 -2.76
CA LYS A 47 -5.85 0.61 -1.45
C LYS A 47 -4.66 -0.33 -1.40
N GLU A 48 -3.53 0.17 -0.93
CA GLU A 48 -2.35 -0.63 -0.63
C GLU A 48 -2.18 -0.74 0.89
N TRP A 49 -2.12 -1.97 1.41
CA TRP A 49 -2.19 -2.25 2.84
C TRP A 49 -0.81 -2.61 3.42
N TYR A 50 -0.54 -2.14 4.63
CA TYR A 50 0.66 -2.41 5.42
C TYR A 50 0.27 -2.80 6.85
N SER A 51 0.90 -3.83 7.40
CA SER A 51 0.65 -4.30 8.78
C SER A 51 1.45 -3.48 9.80
N LYS A 52 0.83 -3.18 10.94
CA LYS A 52 1.50 -2.54 12.09
C LYS A 52 2.07 -3.61 13.01
N ILE A 53 3.40 -3.70 13.10
CA ILE A 53 4.10 -4.59 14.04
C ILE A 53 4.91 -3.71 14.98
N PHE A 54 4.68 -3.86 16.29
CA PHE A 54 5.47 -3.18 17.31
C PHE A 54 6.88 -3.78 17.34
N ASP A 55 7.90 -2.92 17.29
CA ASP A 55 9.31 -3.34 17.40
C ASP A 55 9.86 -3.04 18.79
N LYS A 56 9.98 -1.75 19.14
CA LYS A 56 10.46 -1.29 20.45
C LYS A 56 10.05 0.16 20.72
N GLN A 57 10.28 0.62 21.95
CA GLN A 57 10.25 2.03 22.35
C GLN A 57 11.62 2.40 22.93
N GLU A 58 12.10 3.60 22.60
CA GLU A 58 13.35 4.16 23.12
C GLU A 58 13.07 5.58 23.62
N LEU A 59 13.82 6.01 24.63
CA LEU A 59 13.79 7.37 25.16
C LEU A 59 15.09 8.05 24.75
N ASP A 60 15.03 9.31 24.32
CA ASP A 60 16.24 10.12 24.15
C ASP A 60 16.81 10.41 25.55
N GLU A 61 18.06 9.98 25.80
CA GLU A 61 18.81 10.35 27.00
C GLU A 61 19.38 11.77 26.81
N ASP A 62 19.19 12.67 27.79
CA ASP A 62 19.72 14.05 27.82
C ASP A 62 21.27 14.14 27.74
#